data_AF-A0A1L9X8P3-F1
#
_entry.id   AF-A0A1L9X8P3-F1
#
_cell.length_a   1.000
_cell.length_b   1.000
_cell.length_c   1.000
_cell.angle_alpha   90.00
_cell.angle_beta   90.00
_cell.angle_gamma   90.00
#
_symmetry.space_group_name_H-M   'P 1'
#
loop_
_entity.id
_entity.type
_entity.pdbx_description
1 polymer ?
#
loop_
_entity_poly.entity_id
_entity_poly.type
_entity_poly.pdbx_seq_one_letter_code
_entity_poly.pdbx_strand_id
1 'polypeptide(L)'
;MLTLLLWALFLLPSAQAAFVRRWDCNPSITAPTESISFQHQSLTGSLVKPEHDGPTLLLKLTGNYEAECNSLNGSLAQLVVNASVLGGPVGFQGESSGRCGEDPYWERFSMSNQGQIQGHLMGSLHNYAIYETSYYLNHSYALHTLDTTIHLWLDGQKITCVTAHITPYIGPVTSILLKALPFLIMVLFGIATGPLRLFHTNGRSMFRYELADPSRDPAQSHVQGLGDCLQFLQFIFLTSCLTLSYPGFFRAIVGELAWSSLIFRNWPVTHGFAYPGVQDGFYATNSTWGLEEMTQVLGGTTISDIWVNAIVNLLLVIVGIVALVQVPFGFQWASRIFRKRQAIELSDLQEESLTQCQRTGWSILRAVLDHFLFPLVTFSTSQLLLTSWYPAYRTFFAVLVVGLLAMSLGFTVRYLIKTNRQWAFSQGSLFPKHYSGTWVSCVLYGIPIVRGIAIGALQRSGLAQVVVLIICETLNLVCLLWNCQDFLAWRPACFSFGRLASLVMSCAFLPQSEAPQRNQGILAYSILFLYATMMFFGFLVPCIISIALFILRKAGLVHSHRGPLVQPREAPIYGIGQLSQRSTRKTSFTELPELRPVGVYRPSMVSWRP
;
A
#
# COMPACT_ATOMS: atom_id res chain seq x y z
N MET A 1 -21.63 39.99 8.18
CA MET A 1 -20.41 40.38 8.92
C MET A 1 -19.83 39.26 9.77
N LEU A 2 -20.65 38.47 10.48
CA LEU A 2 -20.19 37.31 11.27
C LEU A 2 -19.53 36.19 10.42
N THR A 3 -19.96 36.02 9.17
CA THR A 3 -19.44 35.01 8.23
C THR A 3 -18.07 35.35 7.63
N LEU A 4 -17.71 36.63 7.56
CA LEU A 4 -16.37 37.07 7.12
C LEU A 4 -15.33 36.93 8.22
N LEU A 5 -15.73 37.06 9.49
CA LEU A 5 -14.84 36.88 10.64
C LEU A 5 -14.43 35.41 10.84
N LEU A 6 -15.34 34.47 10.52
CA LEU A 6 -15.05 33.02 10.55
C LEU A 6 -14.05 32.60 9.47
N TRP A 7 -14.07 33.25 8.29
CA TRP A 7 -13.07 33.01 7.25
C TRP A 7 -11.70 33.63 7.59
N ALA A 8 -11.69 34.77 8.29
CA ALA A 8 -10.44 35.38 8.77
C ALA A 8 -9.75 34.53 9.86
N LEU A 9 -10.52 33.81 10.69
CA LEU A 9 -9.99 32.86 11.68
C LEU A 9 -9.43 31.57 11.06
N PHE A 10 -9.91 31.17 9.86
CA PHE A 10 -9.35 30.05 9.09
C PHE A 10 -8.14 30.44 8.21
N LEU A 11 -7.86 31.73 8.06
CA LEU A 11 -6.74 32.28 7.28
C LEU A 11 -5.59 32.81 8.15
N LEU A 12 -5.65 32.63 9.46
CA LEU A 12 -4.46 32.71 10.31
C LEU A 12 -3.72 31.39 10.15
N PRO A 13 -2.63 31.30 9.35
CA PRO A 13 -1.66 30.25 9.60
C PRO A 13 -1.21 30.47 11.03
N SER A 14 -1.69 29.63 11.94
CA SER A 14 -1.03 29.46 13.23
C SER A 14 0.41 29.14 12.88
N ALA A 15 1.29 30.14 13.05
CA ALA A 15 2.72 30.09 12.76
C ALA A 15 3.41 29.17 13.77
N GLN A 16 2.98 27.92 13.80
CA GLN A 16 3.56 26.85 14.55
C GLN A 16 4.49 26.14 13.60
N ALA A 17 5.79 26.45 13.74
CA ALA A 17 6.85 25.80 13.00
C ALA A 17 6.71 24.27 13.11
N ALA A 18 6.88 23.59 11.98
CA ALA A 18 6.76 22.15 11.86
C ALA A 18 7.74 21.42 12.80
N PHE A 19 7.26 20.34 13.40
CA PHE A 19 8.06 19.51 14.29
C PHE A 19 9.14 18.74 13.51
N VAL A 20 10.37 18.76 14.02
CA VAL A 20 11.48 18.01 13.44
C VAL A 20 11.93 16.92 14.42
N ARG A 21 11.97 15.68 13.94
CA ARG A 21 12.46 14.54 14.72
C ARG A 21 13.97 14.63 14.95
N ARG A 22 14.36 14.38 16.19
CA ARG A 22 15.76 14.44 16.67
C ARG A 22 16.32 13.05 16.97
N TRP A 23 17.62 12.91 16.77
CA TRP A 23 18.44 11.78 17.19
C TRP A 23 19.75 12.28 17.79
N ASP A 24 20.30 11.52 18.73
CA ASP A 24 21.59 11.83 19.34
C ASP A 24 22.73 11.61 18.35
N CYS A 25 23.79 12.41 18.46
CA CYS A 25 25.00 12.21 17.68
C CYS A 25 25.78 10.97 18.14
N ASN A 26 26.51 10.35 17.21
CA ASN A 26 27.35 9.19 17.53
C ASN A 26 28.39 9.55 18.63
N PRO A 27 28.51 8.78 19.72
CA PRO A 27 29.42 9.05 20.83
C PRO A 27 30.90 9.19 20.44
N SER A 28 31.33 8.64 19.29
CA SER A 28 32.70 8.78 18.79
C SER A 28 33.12 10.22 18.44
N ILE A 29 32.15 11.15 18.34
CA ILE A 29 32.36 12.60 18.11
C ILE A 29 32.14 13.39 19.42
N THR A 30 31.96 12.69 20.55
CA THR A 30 31.54 13.28 21.82
C THR A 30 32.58 12.96 22.88
N ALA A 31 33.63 13.78 22.95
CA ALA A 31 34.33 13.96 24.21
C ALA A 31 33.55 15.06 24.96
N PRO A 32 32.74 14.73 25.99
CA PRO A 32 32.25 15.76 26.89
C PRO A 32 33.46 16.28 27.67
N THR A 33 34.00 17.42 27.24
CA THR A 33 34.90 18.19 28.09
C THR A 33 34.01 18.95 29.06
N GLU A 34 34.19 18.67 30.35
CA GLU A 34 33.41 19.18 31.49
C GLU A 34 33.02 20.66 31.34
N SER A 35 31.74 20.97 31.56
CA SER A 35 31.25 22.03 32.48
C SER A 35 29.87 22.62 32.14
N ILE A 36 29.29 22.39 30.94
CA ILE A 36 27.98 22.97 30.57
C ILE A 36 27.06 21.92 29.95
N SER A 37 26.04 21.52 30.71
CA SER A 37 24.97 20.59 30.34
C SER A 37 23.75 21.36 29.82
N PHE A 38 23.41 21.13 28.55
CA PHE A 38 22.22 21.67 27.91
C PHE A 38 21.25 20.55 27.52
N GLN A 39 20.10 20.52 28.16
CA GLN A 39 19.05 19.57 27.89
C GLN A 39 18.09 20.14 26.84
N HIS A 40 18.28 19.69 25.60
CA HIS A 40 17.42 20.05 24.49
C HIS A 40 16.00 19.44 24.63
N GLN A 41 14.97 20.26 24.42
CA GLN A 41 13.55 19.91 24.58
C GLN A 41 12.86 19.69 23.22
N SER A 42 12.92 20.67 22.33
CA SER A 42 12.22 20.63 21.04
C SER A 42 13.08 21.19 19.90
N LEU A 43 12.91 20.61 18.72
CA LEU A 43 13.45 21.10 17.47
C LEU A 43 12.28 21.33 16.52
N THR A 44 12.12 22.55 16.06
CA THR A 44 11.10 22.94 15.09
C THR A 44 11.77 23.62 13.91
N GLY A 45 11.13 23.58 12.75
CA GLY A 45 11.66 24.21 11.56
C GLY A 45 10.59 24.58 10.56
N SER A 46 10.97 25.43 9.62
CA SER A 46 10.15 25.73 8.44
C SER A 46 11.05 25.85 7.22
N LEU A 47 10.56 25.41 6.07
CA LEU A 47 11.23 25.56 4.79
C LEU A 47 10.51 26.66 4.01
N VAL A 48 11.06 27.87 4.06
CA VAL A 48 10.53 29.03 3.36
C VAL A 48 11.15 29.09 1.98
N LYS A 49 10.32 29.34 0.97
CA LYS A 49 10.78 29.50 -0.41
C LYS A 49 10.58 30.97 -0.83
N PRO A 50 11.56 31.85 -0.57
CA PRO A 50 11.45 33.25 -0.98
C PRO A 50 11.32 33.36 -2.51
N GLU A 51 10.58 34.37 -2.97
CA GLU A 51 10.19 34.53 -4.38
C GLU A 51 11.38 34.82 -5.32
N HIS A 52 12.52 35.25 -4.77
CA HIS A 52 13.73 35.66 -5.51
C HIS A 52 15.03 35.01 -5.04
N ASP A 53 14.98 34.07 -4.09
CA ASP A 53 16.19 33.40 -3.55
C ASP A 53 15.98 31.88 -3.37
N GLY A 54 17.07 31.14 -3.13
CA GLY A 54 17.02 29.70 -2.85
C GLY A 54 16.16 29.36 -1.62
N PRO A 55 15.69 28.11 -1.46
CA PRO A 55 14.91 27.73 -0.30
C PRO A 55 15.74 27.87 0.98
N THR A 56 15.17 28.51 1.99
CA THR A 56 15.81 28.74 3.29
C THR A 56 15.20 27.82 4.33
N LEU A 57 16.03 27.04 4.99
CA LEU A 57 15.66 26.22 6.11
C LEU A 57 15.82 27.04 7.40
N LEU A 58 14.71 27.38 8.04
CA LEU A 58 14.68 28.02 9.34
C LEU A 58 14.57 26.94 10.41
N LEU A 59 15.47 26.94 11.37
CA LEU A 59 15.48 25.98 12.48
C LEU A 59 15.42 26.73 13.81
N LYS A 60 14.66 26.17 14.73
CA LYS A 60 14.48 26.67 16.09
C LYS A 60 14.70 25.52 17.07
N LEU A 61 15.75 25.64 17.86
CA LEU A 61 16.12 24.71 18.93
C LEU A 61 15.77 25.33 20.28
N THR A 62 15.03 24.60 21.10
CA THR A 62 14.70 25.03 22.47
C THR A 62 15.21 24.01 23.49
N GLY A 63 15.63 24.48 24.66
CA GLY A 63 16.11 23.61 25.73
C GLY A 63 16.43 24.37 27.01
N ASN A 64 16.81 23.61 28.03
CA ASN A 64 17.14 24.13 29.35
C ASN A 64 18.60 23.90 29.69
N TYR A 65 19.24 24.88 30.31
CA TYR A 65 20.52 24.73 30.99
C TYR A 65 20.31 24.20 32.41
N GLU A 66 21.30 23.49 32.96
CA GLU A 66 21.30 23.14 34.39
C GLU A 66 21.53 24.37 35.29
N ALA A 67 22.22 25.40 34.79
CA ALA A 67 22.41 26.69 35.45
C ALA A 67 21.65 27.82 34.73
N GLU A 68 21.63 29.03 35.31
CA GLU A 68 20.97 30.19 34.70
C GLU A 68 21.59 30.56 33.35
N CYS A 69 20.77 30.62 32.29
CA CYS A 69 21.21 30.89 30.91
C CYS A 69 21.93 32.24 30.80
N ASN A 70 21.45 33.26 31.51
CA ASN A 70 22.08 34.58 31.53
C ASN A 70 23.47 34.58 32.18
N SER A 71 23.67 33.75 33.22
CA SER A 71 24.97 33.64 33.90
C SER A 71 26.03 32.97 33.02
N LEU A 72 25.60 32.07 32.15
CA LEU A 72 26.44 31.32 31.21
C LEU A 72 26.67 32.05 29.88
N ASN A 73 26.22 33.30 29.74
CA ASN A 73 26.15 33.99 28.45
C ASN A 73 25.47 33.15 27.35
N GLY A 74 24.49 32.30 27.71
CA GLY A 74 23.84 31.38 26.79
C GLY A 74 23.25 32.07 25.57
N SER A 75 22.79 33.32 25.69
CA SER A 75 22.31 34.13 24.56
C SER A 75 23.33 34.33 23.42
N LEU A 76 24.63 34.24 23.71
CA LEU A 76 25.71 34.35 22.72
C LEU A 76 26.03 33.02 22.02
N ALA A 77 25.42 31.91 22.45
CA ALA A 77 25.68 30.62 21.81
C ALA A 77 25.16 30.62 20.36
N GLN A 78 25.99 30.08 19.47
CA GLN A 78 25.73 30.02 18.04
C GLN A 78 25.24 28.62 17.66
N LEU A 79 24.14 28.60 16.91
CA LEU A 79 23.56 27.38 16.36
C LEU A 79 24.11 27.17 14.96
N VAL A 80 25.01 26.20 14.80
CA VAL A 80 25.66 25.86 13.52
C VAL A 80 25.01 24.63 12.93
N VAL A 81 24.58 24.74 11.68
CA VAL A 81 23.87 23.68 10.95
C VAL A 81 24.72 23.23 9.76
N ASN A 82 24.95 21.92 9.69
CA ASN A 82 25.58 21.26 8.56
C ASN A 82 24.56 20.33 7.91
N ALA A 83 23.95 20.77 6.81
CA ALA A 83 23.06 19.94 6.02
C ALA A 83 23.84 19.26 4.88
N SER A 84 23.64 17.96 4.72
CA SER A 84 24.24 17.18 3.65
C SER A 84 23.23 16.29 2.93
N VAL A 85 23.50 15.99 1.67
CA VAL A 85 22.76 15.03 0.84
C VAL A 85 23.75 14.05 0.26
N LEU A 86 23.53 12.75 0.50
CA LEU A 86 24.44 11.69 0.05
C LEU A 86 25.92 11.93 0.43
N GLY A 87 26.14 12.58 1.58
CA GLY A 87 27.48 12.89 2.11
C GLY A 87 28.13 14.16 1.55
N GLY A 88 27.47 14.93 0.67
CA GLY A 88 27.94 16.24 0.21
C GLY A 88 27.18 17.40 0.87
N PRO A 89 27.84 18.51 1.26
CA PRO A 89 27.15 19.69 1.80
C PRO A 89 26.29 20.36 0.73
N VAL A 90 25.14 20.91 1.12
CA VAL A 90 24.11 21.40 0.17
C VAL A 90 23.71 22.87 0.33
N GLY A 91 24.41 23.61 1.16
CA GLY A 91 24.10 25.00 1.43
C GLY A 91 25.16 25.68 2.29
N PHE A 92 24.82 26.88 2.75
CA PHE A 92 25.66 27.67 3.61
C PHE A 92 24.90 28.18 4.83
N GLN A 93 25.64 28.32 5.92
CA GLN A 93 25.14 28.80 7.21
C GLN A 93 24.75 30.28 7.11
N GLY A 94 23.54 30.61 7.56
CA GLY A 94 23.07 31.97 7.74
C GLY A 94 23.28 32.48 9.16
N GLU A 95 22.63 33.60 9.49
CA GLU A 95 22.72 34.20 10.82
C GLU A 95 22.03 33.31 11.87
N SER A 96 22.60 33.27 13.08
CA SER A 96 22.06 32.56 14.24
C SER A 96 21.80 33.54 15.37
N SER A 97 20.65 33.43 16.03
CA SER A 97 20.24 34.27 17.15
C SER A 97 19.87 33.42 18.35
N GLY A 98 20.43 33.72 19.52
CA GLY A 98 20.10 33.07 20.79
C GLY A 98 19.40 34.03 21.75
N ARG A 99 18.42 33.53 22.49
CA ARG A 99 17.72 34.29 23.55
C ARG A 99 17.50 33.40 24.77
N CYS A 100 17.83 33.92 25.94
CA CYS A 100 17.44 33.32 27.22
C CYS A 100 16.05 33.86 27.60
N GLY A 101 15.18 32.99 28.11
CA GLY A 101 13.83 33.36 28.52
C GLY A 101 13.35 32.55 29.71
N GLU A 102 12.13 32.81 30.16
CA GLU A 102 11.45 32.00 31.15
C GLU A 102 10.76 30.81 30.47
N ASP A 103 10.70 29.66 31.14
CA ASP A 103 10.10 28.45 30.57
C ASP A 103 8.58 28.67 30.38
N PRO A 104 8.04 28.62 29.14
CA PRO A 104 6.63 28.88 28.87
C PRO A 104 5.67 27.84 29.50
N TYR A 105 6.18 26.70 29.98
CA TYR A 105 5.37 25.69 30.67
C TYR A 105 5.25 25.91 32.19
N TRP A 106 6.05 26.79 32.79
CA TRP A 106 6.05 27.02 34.24
C TRP A 106 4.76 27.69 34.73
N GLU A 107 4.19 28.63 33.96
CA GLU A 107 2.97 29.35 34.36
C GLU A 107 1.76 28.42 34.55
N ARG A 108 1.69 27.31 33.78
CA ARG A 108 0.53 26.40 33.78
C ARG A 108 0.42 25.54 35.04
N PHE A 109 1.52 25.34 35.78
CA PHE A 109 1.51 24.59 37.04
C PHE A 109 1.17 25.44 38.26
N SER A 110 1.20 26.77 38.15
CA SER A 110 0.90 27.66 39.29
C SER A 110 -0.60 27.82 39.57
N MET A 111 -1.48 27.43 38.63
CA MET A 111 -2.94 27.61 38.77
C MET A 111 -3.69 26.40 39.35
N SER A 112 -3.05 25.26 39.62
CA SER A 112 -3.77 24.07 40.11
C SER A 112 -3.72 23.84 41.62
N ASN A 113 -2.93 24.61 42.38
CA ASN A 113 -2.87 24.48 43.84
C ASN A 113 -3.04 25.86 44.51
N GLN A 114 -4.27 26.37 44.52
CA GLN A 114 -4.66 27.42 45.45
C GLN A 114 -4.82 26.80 46.84
N GLY A 115 -3.68 26.61 47.50
CA GLY A 115 -3.55 25.99 48.82
C GLY A 115 -2.22 26.35 49.46
N GLN A 116 -2.04 27.65 49.73
CA GLN A 116 -1.25 28.21 50.83
C GLN A 116 0.05 27.46 51.21
N ILE A 117 1.13 27.70 50.47
CA ILE A 117 2.50 27.60 51.01
C ILE A 117 3.21 28.90 50.69
N GLN A 118 3.29 29.74 51.72
CA GLN A 118 4.11 30.95 51.73
C GLN A 118 5.52 30.53 52.16
N GLY A 119 6.37 30.28 51.18
CA GLY A 119 7.81 30.11 51.34
C GLY A 119 8.53 31.09 50.42
N HIS A 120 9.18 32.09 50.99
CA HIS A 120 10.19 32.87 50.28
C HIS A 120 11.30 31.93 49.80
N LEU A 121 11.48 31.81 48.48
CA LEU A 121 12.72 31.32 47.87
C LEU A 121 12.84 31.89 46.44
N MET A 122 13.80 32.81 46.34
CA MET A 122 14.59 33.27 45.19
C MET A 122 14.24 32.75 43.78
N GLY A 123 14.04 33.71 42.87
CA GLY A 123 14.46 33.64 41.47
C GLY A 123 13.62 32.76 40.55
N SER A 124 12.87 33.39 39.64
CA SER A 124 12.54 32.78 38.36
C SER A 124 13.86 32.39 37.67
N LEU A 125 14.27 31.13 37.78
CA LEU A 125 15.51 30.64 37.14
C LEU A 125 15.30 30.70 35.63
N HIS A 126 15.95 31.66 34.98
CA HIS A 126 15.98 31.84 33.52
C HIS A 126 16.85 30.75 32.87
N ASN A 127 16.45 29.49 33.02
CA ASN A 127 17.21 28.34 32.52
C ASN A 127 16.84 27.99 31.07
N TYR A 128 15.73 28.53 30.56
CA TYR A 128 15.21 28.24 29.24
C TYR A 128 15.91 29.09 28.17
N ALA A 129 16.31 28.44 27.07
CA ALA A 129 16.97 29.10 25.94
C ALA A 129 16.31 28.72 24.62
N ILE A 130 16.26 29.70 23.72
CA ILE A 130 15.75 29.59 22.36
C ILE A 130 16.86 29.99 21.40
N TYR A 131 17.19 29.11 20.46
CA TYR A 131 18.14 29.38 19.38
C TYR A 131 17.44 29.27 18.04
N GLU A 132 17.57 30.29 17.21
CA GLU A 132 17.00 30.37 15.87
C GLU A 132 18.12 30.57 14.85
N THR A 133 18.05 29.86 13.73
CA THR A 133 19.04 29.99 12.66
C THR A 133 18.43 29.78 11.29
N SER A 134 19.03 30.41 10.29
CA SER A 134 18.71 30.25 8.88
C SER A 134 19.82 29.48 8.17
N TYR A 135 19.45 28.54 7.30
CA TYR A 135 20.38 27.80 6.44
C TYR A 135 19.92 27.88 4.99
N TYR A 136 20.75 28.43 4.13
CA TYR A 136 20.42 28.67 2.72
C TYR A 136 20.79 27.46 1.88
N LEU A 137 19.81 26.85 1.20
CA LEU A 137 20.02 25.69 0.33
C LEU A 137 20.26 26.14 -1.11
N ASN A 138 21.18 25.46 -1.80
CA ASN A 138 21.46 25.73 -3.22
C ASN A 138 20.26 25.41 -4.12
N HIS A 139 19.50 24.38 -3.78
CA HIS A 139 18.35 23.87 -4.52
C HIS A 139 17.25 23.37 -3.56
N SER A 140 16.07 23.01 -4.08
CA SER A 140 14.95 22.55 -3.24
C SER A 140 15.08 21.13 -2.69
N TYR A 141 15.95 20.29 -3.26
CA TYR A 141 16.20 18.91 -2.81
C TYR A 141 14.92 18.09 -2.51
N ALA A 142 13.85 18.33 -3.28
CA ALA A 142 12.50 17.81 -3.00
C ALA A 142 12.36 16.28 -3.04
N LEU A 143 13.28 15.59 -3.72
CA LEU A 143 13.33 14.13 -3.80
C LEU A 143 14.44 13.53 -2.93
N HIS A 144 15.05 14.32 -2.04
CA HIS A 144 16.14 13.90 -1.18
C HIS A 144 15.76 14.07 0.29
N THR A 145 16.44 13.31 1.15
CA THR A 145 16.44 13.55 2.59
C THR A 145 17.70 14.34 2.92
N LEU A 146 17.53 15.47 3.61
CA LEU A 146 18.61 16.25 4.18
C LEU A 146 19.05 15.56 5.47
N ASP A 147 20.31 15.13 5.50
CA ASP A 147 20.97 14.69 6.72
C ASP A 147 21.58 15.92 7.39
N THR A 148 20.92 16.41 8.43
CA THR A 148 21.27 17.65 9.10
C THR A 148 21.89 17.37 10.46
N THR A 149 23.11 17.85 10.66
CA THR A 149 23.77 17.84 11.96
C THR A 149 23.80 19.26 12.50
N ILE A 150 23.33 19.41 13.73
CA ILE A 150 23.15 20.67 14.40
C ILE A 150 24.07 20.68 15.63
N HIS A 151 24.89 21.71 15.73
CA HIS A 151 25.84 21.90 16.82
C HIS A 151 25.56 23.23 17.50
N LEU A 152 25.49 23.20 18.82
CA LEU A 152 25.45 24.41 19.64
C LEU A 152 26.87 24.70 20.14
N TRP A 153 27.38 25.86 19.76
CA TRP A 153 28.70 26.35 20.16
C TRP A 153 28.58 27.54 21.09
N LEU A 154 29.36 27.55 22.17
CA LEU A 154 29.48 28.70 23.08
C LEU A 154 30.96 28.92 23.36
N ASP A 155 31.47 30.13 23.13
CA ASP A 155 32.87 30.50 23.35
C ASP A 155 33.89 29.52 22.74
N GLY A 156 33.56 28.94 21.58
CA GLY A 156 34.40 27.96 20.88
C GLY A 156 34.31 26.53 21.42
N GLN A 157 33.48 26.27 22.43
CA GLN A 157 33.20 24.94 22.98
C GLN A 157 31.87 24.39 22.44
N LYS A 158 31.86 23.11 22.08
CA LYS A 158 30.65 22.39 21.63
C LYS A 158 29.85 21.91 22.84
N ILE A 159 28.65 22.46 23.04
CA ILE A 159 27.77 22.11 24.16
C ILE A 159 26.93 20.88 23.81
N THR A 160 26.23 20.93 22.67
CA THR A 160 25.28 19.88 22.30
C THR A 160 25.34 19.56 20.81
N CYS A 161 24.93 18.35 20.48
CA CYS A 161 24.93 17.80 19.14
C CYS A 161 23.63 17.07 18.90
N VAL A 162 22.88 17.50 17.89
CA VAL A 162 21.61 16.89 17.51
C VAL A 162 21.67 16.56 16.02
N THR A 163 21.17 15.40 15.65
CA THR A 163 20.98 15.01 14.25
C THR A 163 19.50 14.98 13.90
N ALA A 164 19.16 15.39 12.69
CA ALA A 164 17.81 15.40 12.18
C ALA A 164 17.78 15.05 10.69
N HIS A 165 16.83 14.21 10.31
CA HIS A 165 16.56 13.83 8.92
C HIS A 165 15.34 14.61 8.43
N ILE A 166 15.59 15.66 7.65
CA ILE A 166 14.54 16.56 7.16
C ILE A 166 14.22 16.18 5.72
N THR A 167 12.93 16.02 5.40
CA THR A 167 12.50 15.66 4.04
C THR A 167 11.63 16.74 3.44
N PRO A 168 12.19 17.57 2.53
CA PRO A 168 11.42 18.59 1.85
C PRO A 168 10.22 17.99 1.12
N TYR A 169 9.18 18.80 0.99
CA TYR A 169 7.98 18.38 0.27
C TYR A 169 8.29 18.13 -1.22
N ILE A 170 7.89 16.96 -1.71
CA ILE A 170 8.11 16.51 -3.09
C ILE A 170 7.43 17.44 -4.12
N GLY A 171 6.42 18.19 -3.69
CA GLY A 171 5.66 19.11 -4.52
C GLY A 171 4.39 18.47 -5.11
N PRO A 172 3.39 19.30 -5.44
CA PRO A 172 2.07 18.80 -5.83
C PRO A 172 2.08 18.09 -7.19
N VAL A 173 2.84 18.60 -8.17
CA VAL A 173 2.90 18.03 -9.53
C VAL A 173 3.50 16.62 -9.50
N THR A 174 4.62 16.45 -8.80
CA THR A 174 5.32 15.17 -8.70
C THR A 174 4.51 14.15 -7.90
N SER A 175 3.85 14.57 -6.81
CA SER A 175 2.91 13.74 -6.04
C SER A 175 1.78 13.19 -6.94
N ILE A 176 1.13 14.06 -7.73
CA ILE A 176 0.11 13.65 -8.69
C ILE A 176 0.66 12.66 -9.72
N LEU A 177 1.85 12.92 -10.27
CA LEU A 177 2.48 12.04 -11.26
C LEU A 177 2.79 10.65 -10.69
N LEU A 178 3.38 10.59 -9.48
CA LEU A 178 3.72 9.34 -8.80
C LEU A 178 2.48 8.50 -8.46
N LYS A 179 1.35 9.16 -8.20
CA LYS A 179 0.05 8.50 -7.98
C LYS A 179 -0.60 8.05 -9.29
N ALA A 180 -0.60 8.91 -10.31
CA ALA A 180 -1.31 8.70 -11.56
C ALA A 180 -0.64 7.66 -12.45
N LEU A 181 0.69 7.61 -12.49
CA LEU A 181 1.43 6.72 -13.39
C LEU A 181 1.15 5.22 -13.11
N PRO A 182 1.28 4.71 -11.87
CA PRO A 182 0.95 3.31 -11.55
C PRO A 182 -0.54 3.01 -11.74
N PHE A 183 -1.42 3.96 -11.43
CA PHE A 183 -2.86 3.82 -11.66
C PHE A 183 -3.18 3.64 -13.15
N LEU A 184 -2.58 4.47 -14.02
CA LEU A 184 -2.75 4.38 -15.46
C LEU A 184 -2.22 3.03 -15.99
N ILE A 185 -1.04 2.59 -15.53
CA ILE A 185 -0.47 1.29 -15.90
C ILE A 185 -1.42 0.16 -15.51
N MET A 186 -1.97 0.19 -14.30
CA MET A 186 -2.93 -0.81 -13.82
C MET A 186 -4.19 -0.85 -14.69
N VAL A 187 -4.78 0.32 -15.01
CA VAL A 187 -5.98 0.41 -15.86
C VAL A 187 -5.68 -0.05 -17.28
N LEU A 188 -4.58 0.40 -17.89
CA LEU A 188 -4.16 -0.02 -19.24
C LEU A 188 -3.90 -1.52 -19.30
N PHE A 189 -3.26 -2.10 -18.28
CA PHE A 189 -3.02 -3.54 -18.21
C PHE A 189 -4.34 -4.31 -18.12
N GLY A 190 -5.28 -3.89 -17.27
CA GLY A 190 -6.62 -4.50 -17.18
C GLY A 190 -7.42 -4.39 -18.49
N ILE A 191 -7.32 -3.25 -19.18
CA ILE A 191 -7.93 -3.04 -20.51
C ILE A 191 -7.18 -3.80 -21.61
N ALA A 192 -5.90 -4.13 -21.48
CA ALA A 192 -5.22 -4.94 -22.48
C ALA A 192 -5.59 -6.43 -22.33
N THR A 193 -5.77 -6.91 -21.09
CA THR A 193 -6.06 -8.31 -20.79
C THR A 193 -7.55 -8.67 -20.87
N GLY A 194 -8.46 -7.73 -20.60
CA GLY A 194 -9.92 -7.96 -20.58
C GLY A 194 -10.60 -8.11 -21.95
N PRO A 195 -10.42 -7.19 -22.91
CA PRO A 195 -11.13 -7.14 -24.19
C PRO A 195 -10.71 -8.21 -25.19
N LEU A 196 -9.52 -8.81 -25.07
CA LEU A 196 -9.10 -9.90 -25.96
C LEU A 196 -10.05 -11.11 -25.86
N ARG A 197 -10.80 -11.26 -24.75
CA ARG A 197 -11.86 -12.27 -24.63
C ARG A 197 -13.24 -11.78 -25.10
N LEU A 198 -13.61 -10.53 -24.80
CA LEU A 198 -14.87 -9.90 -25.25
C LEU A 198 -15.01 -9.87 -26.77
N PHE A 199 -13.92 -9.56 -27.48
CA PHE A 199 -13.93 -9.50 -28.95
C PHE A 199 -13.77 -10.88 -29.62
N HIS A 200 -13.18 -11.86 -28.93
CA HIS A 200 -13.16 -13.26 -29.42
C HIS A 200 -14.52 -13.96 -29.23
N THR A 201 -15.37 -13.50 -28.31
CA THR A 201 -16.77 -13.93 -28.19
C THR A 201 -17.65 -13.18 -29.18
N ASN A 202 -17.39 -13.38 -30.47
CA ASN A 202 -18.12 -12.74 -31.54
C ASN A 202 -19.59 -13.23 -31.56
N GLY A 203 -20.55 -12.31 -31.35
CA GLY A 203 -21.90 -12.42 -31.92
C GLY A 203 -22.95 -13.27 -31.21
N ARG A 204 -22.84 -13.58 -29.91
CA ARG A 204 -23.99 -14.08 -29.13
C ARG A 204 -24.12 -13.27 -27.86
N SER A 205 -25.36 -13.00 -27.44
CA SER A 205 -25.71 -12.20 -26.26
C SER A 205 -25.01 -12.70 -24.99
N MET A 206 -23.90 -12.05 -24.64
CA MET A 206 -22.97 -12.40 -23.55
C MET A 206 -23.65 -12.80 -22.23
N PHE A 207 -24.81 -12.21 -21.91
CA PHE A 207 -25.51 -12.43 -20.66
C PHE A 207 -26.53 -13.58 -20.64
N ARG A 208 -26.97 -14.12 -21.79
CA ARG A 208 -28.11 -15.06 -21.80
C ARG A 208 -27.73 -16.54 -21.66
N TYR A 209 -26.49 -16.89 -21.99
CA TYR A 209 -25.99 -18.27 -21.92
C TYR A 209 -24.87 -18.47 -20.89
N GLU A 210 -24.28 -17.40 -20.34
CA GLU A 210 -23.41 -17.50 -19.15
C GLU A 210 -24.22 -17.68 -17.84
N LEU A 211 -25.52 -17.37 -17.84
CA LEU A 211 -26.39 -17.67 -16.70
C LEU A 211 -26.92 -19.11 -16.70
N ALA A 212 -27.04 -19.75 -17.87
CA ALA A 212 -27.72 -21.03 -18.05
C ALA A 212 -26.78 -22.25 -18.13
N ASP A 213 -25.47 -22.09 -17.96
CA ASP A 213 -24.50 -23.18 -18.04
C ASP A 213 -23.93 -23.50 -16.64
N PRO A 214 -24.48 -24.50 -15.91
CA PRO A 214 -24.00 -24.90 -14.58
C PRO A 214 -22.57 -25.46 -14.62
N SER A 215 -22.08 -25.79 -15.82
CA SER A 215 -20.74 -26.35 -16.02
C SER A 215 -19.64 -25.27 -15.99
N ARG A 216 -19.99 -23.99 -16.17
CA ARG A 216 -19.05 -22.87 -16.19
C ARG A 216 -19.00 -22.20 -14.82
N ASP A 217 -17.79 -21.82 -14.37
CA ASP A 217 -17.59 -21.32 -13.00
C ASP A 217 -18.44 -20.06 -12.80
N PRO A 218 -19.34 -19.99 -11.80
CA PRO A 218 -20.16 -18.80 -11.53
C PRO A 218 -19.32 -17.56 -11.15
N ALA A 219 -18.02 -17.73 -11.06
CA ALA A 219 -17.07 -16.88 -10.38
C ALA A 219 -15.93 -16.42 -11.29
N GLN A 220 -16.16 -16.39 -12.61
CA GLN A 220 -15.19 -15.84 -13.54
C GLN A 220 -15.09 -14.33 -13.27
N SER A 221 -13.99 -13.94 -12.64
CA SER A 221 -13.74 -12.57 -12.21
C SER A 221 -13.75 -11.65 -13.43
N HIS A 222 -14.64 -10.66 -13.41
CA HIS A 222 -14.77 -9.67 -14.49
C HIS A 222 -13.57 -8.71 -14.56
N VAL A 223 -12.62 -8.84 -13.61
CA VAL A 223 -11.44 -7.99 -13.43
C VAL A 223 -10.14 -8.79 -13.64
N GLN A 224 -10.12 -9.65 -14.66
CA GLN A 224 -9.04 -10.60 -14.89
C GLN A 224 -7.76 -9.89 -15.40
N GLY A 225 -6.79 -9.69 -14.49
CA GLY A 225 -5.47 -9.09 -14.74
C GLY A 225 -5.13 -7.86 -13.88
N LEU A 226 -6.12 -7.13 -13.37
CA LEU A 226 -5.89 -5.94 -12.54
C LEU A 226 -5.25 -6.28 -11.18
N GLY A 227 -5.55 -7.48 -10.67
CA GLY A 227 -5.09 -7.96 -9.36
C GLY A 227 -3.59 -8.11 -9.21
N ASP A 228 -2.88 -8.56 -10.25
CA ASP A 228 -1.43 -8.79 -10.16
C ASP A 228 -0.66 -7.48 -9.96
N CYS A 229 -1.03 -6.45 -10.74
CA CYS A 229 -0.45 -5.12 -10.59
C CYS A 229 -0.83 -4.50 -9.23
N LEU A 230 -2.09 -4.66 -8.81
CA LEU A 230 -2.56 -4.16 -7.52
C LEU A 230 -1.79 -4.80 -6.35
N GLN A 231 -1.64 -6.13 -6.33
CA GLN A 231 -0.89 -6.86 -5.29
C GLN A 231 0.60 -6.46 -5.26
N PHE A 232 1.20 -6.17 -6.42
CA PHE A 232 2.57 -5.66 -6.48
C PHE A 232 2.68 -4.25 -5.88
N LEU A 233 1.75 -3.35 -6.18
CA LEU A 233 1.71 -2.02 -5.57
C LEU A 233 1.46 -2.08 -4.06
N GLN A 234 0.59 -2.99 -3.62
CA GLN A 234 0.36 -3.26 -2.20
C GLN A 234 1.62 -3.78 -1.51
N PHE A 235 2.39 -4.65 -2.18
CA PHE A 235 3.68 -5.11 -1.68
C PHE A 235 4.63 -3.93 -1.47
N ILE A 236 4.82 -3.07 -2.48
CA ILE A 236 5.70 -1.90 -2.39
C ILE A 236 5.28 -0.98 -1.23
N PHE A 237 3.99 -0.67 -1.13
CA PHE A 237 3.47 0.18 -0.07
C PHE A 237 3.70 -0.44 1.32
N LEU A 238 3.25 -1.69 1.54
CA LEU A 238 3.30 -2.31 2.85
C LEU A 238 4.72 -2.64 3.32
N THR A 239 5.67 -2.95 2.42
CA THR A 239 7.09 -3.12 2.80
C THR A 239 7.78 -1.80 3.18
N SER A 240 7.28 -0.67 2.70
CA SER A 240 7.76 0.64 3.14
C SER A 240 7.24 1.05 4.54
N CYS A 241 6.18 0.39 5.01
CA CYS A 241 5.65 0.52 6.38
C CYS A 241 6.39 -0.33 7.42
N LEU A 242 7.49 -1.00 7.05
CA LEU A 242 8.36 -1.70 7.99
C LEU A 242 9.00 -0.72 8.97
N THR A 243 9.24 -1.18 10.19
CA THR A 243 9.91 -0.40 11.26
C THR A 243 11.42 -0.44 11.05
N LEU A 244 11.84 0.16 9.93
CA LEU A 244 13.23 0.35 9.52
C LEU A 244 13.55 1.84 9.42
N SER A 245 14.84 2.18 9.48
CA SER A 245 15.33 3.55 9.32
C SER A 245 15.41 3.95 7.83
N TYR A 246 14.29 3.86 7.12
CA TYR A 246 14.24 4.29 5.73
C TYR A 246 14.48 5.80 5.62
N PRO A 247 15.20 6.26 4.58
CA PRO A 247 15.25 7.67 4.25
C PRO A 247 13.83 8.22 4.02
N GLY A 248 13.50 9.39 4.55
CA GLY A 248 12.13 9.88 4.45
C GLY A 248 11.66 10.12 3.01
N PHE A 249 12.57 10.44 2.07
CA PHE A 249 12.21 10.61 0.65
C PHE A 249 11.64 9.31 0.05
N PHE A 250 12.16 8.16 0.50
CA PHE A 250 11.68 6.84 0.08
C PHE A 250 10.24 6.62 0.52
N ARG A 251 9.92 6.91 1.79
CA ARG A 251 8.55 6.81 2.31
C ARG A 251 7.60 7.80 1.65
N ALA A 252 8.07 9.02 1.37
CA ALA A 252 7.26 10.03 0.69
C ALA A 252 6.92 9.62 -0.76
N ILE A 253 7.86 9.03 -1.51
CA ILE A 253 7.61 8.53 -2.87
C ILE A 253 6.66 7.31 -2.84
N VAL A 254 6.94 6.33 -1.99
CA VAL A 254 6.15 5.10 -1.91
C VAL A 254 4.76 5.33 -1.31
N GLY A 255 4.63 6.33 -0.42
CA GLY A 255 3.35 6.73 0.16
C GLY A 255 2.29 7.11 -0.89
N GLU A 256 2.69 7.62 -2.06
CA GLU A 256 1.75 7.92 -3.15
C GLU A 256 1.01 6.68 -3.70
N LEU A 257 1.50 5.47 -3.36
CA LEU A 257 0.87 4.19 -3.70
C LEU A 257 -0.12 3.70 -2.64
N ALA A 258 -0.37 4.45 -1.57
CA ALA A 258 -1.25 4.03 -0.46
C ALA A 258 -2.62 3.56 -0.93
N TRP A 259 -3.18 4.20 -1.96
CA TRP A 259 -4.51 3.89 -2.51
C TRP A 259 -4.66 2.42 -2.94
N SER A 260 -3.56 1.77 -3.32
CA SER A 260 -3.52 0.34 -3.67
C SER A 260 -3.90 -0.57 -2.49
N SER A 261 -3.63 -0.13 -1.27
CA SER A 261 -3.83 -0.86 -0.02
C SER A 261 -5.04 -0.33 0.75
N LEU A 262 -6.04 0.26 0.07
CA LEU A 262 -7.20 0.88 0.73
C LEU A 262 -6.78 2.05 1.64
N ILE A 263 -5.67 2.70 1.30
CA ILE A 263 -5.03 3.94 1.81
C ILE A 263 -5.37 5.27 1.12
N PHE A 264 -6.34 6.08 1.52
CA PHE A 264 -6.52 7.43 0.96
C PHE A 264 -5.90 8.53 1.83
N ARG A 265 -6.01 9.79 1.41
CA ARG A 265 -5.57 10.97 2.18
C ARG A 265 -6.77 11.65 2.86
N ASN A 266 -7.86 11.84 2.11
CA ASN A 266 -9.10 12.43 2.60
C ASN A 266 -10.04 11.31 3.03
N TRP A 267 -10.39 11.26 4.31
CA TRP A 267 -11.05 10.11 4.92
C TRP A 267 -12.39 10.44 5.57
N PRO A 268 -13.37 9.51 5.58
CA PRO A 268 -14.67 9.74 6.21
C PRO A 268 -14.62 9.71 7.73
N VAL A 269 -13.74 8.89 8.32
CA VAL A 269 -13.68 8.68 9.77
C VAL A 269 -12.39 9.24 10.32
N THR A 270 -12.48 10.46 10.84
CA THR A 270 -11.44 11.12 11.64
C THR A 270 -12.06 11.44 13.00
N HIS A 271 -11.66 10.74 14.07
CA HIS A 271 -12.17 11.01 15.42
C HIS A 271 -11.58 12.30 16.02
N GLY A 272 -11.70 13.42 15.30
CA GLY A 272 -11.28 14.76 15.71
C GLY A 272 -9.79 15.09 15.50
N PHE A 273 -8.93 14.11 15.20
CA PHE A 273 -7.51 14.34 14.95
C PHE A 273 -7.02 13.61 13.69
N ALA A 274 -6.28 14.33 12.85
CA ALA A 274 -5.60 13.82 11.68
C ALA A 274 -4.18 14.40 11.63
N TYR A 275 -3.23 13.60 11.16
CA TYR A 275 -1.87 14.07 10.97
C TYR A 275 -1.81 15.12 9.86
N PRO A 276 -1.05 16.22 10.03
CA PRO A 276 -0.99 17.30 9.04
C PRO A 276 -0.31 16.88 7.73
N GLY A 277 0.57 15.86 7.77
CA GLY A 277 1.33 15.44 6.60
C GLY A 277 2.51 16.34 6.34
N VAL A 278 2.27 17.32 5.47
CA VAL A 278 3.25 18.34 5.11
C VAL A 278 2.94 19.57 5.93
N GLN A 279 3.89 19.99 6.75
CA GLN A 279 3.81 21.20 7.55
C GLN A 279 5.04 22.05 7.22
N ASP A 280 4.81 23.34 6.94
CA ASP A 280 5.86 24.32 6.63
C ASP A 280 6.92 23.85 5.61
N GLY A 281 6.50 23.14 4.57
CA GLY A 281 7.34 22.78 3.43
C GLY A 281 8.15 21.48 3.55
N PHE A 282 8.00 20.71 4.63
CA PHE A 282 8.57 19.35 4.77
C PHE A 282 7.59 18.38 5.46
N TYR A 283 7.89 17.08 5.41
CA TYR A 283 7.06 16.07 6.07
C TYR A 283 7.36 16.03 7.58
N ALA A 284 6.34 16.29 8.40
CA ALA A 284 6.45 16.27 9.85
C ALA A 284 6.17 14.85 10.38
N THR A 285 7.20 14.18 10.89
CA THR A 285 7.10 12.81 11.40
C THR A 285 7.60 12.71 12.83
N ASN A 286 6.79 12.17 13.74
CA ASN A 286 7.13 11.81 15.10
C ASN A 286 6.51 10.45 15.45
N SER A 287 7.20 9.36 15.11
CA SER A 287 6.64 8.01 15.20
C SER A 287 7.61 7.01 15.83
N THR A 288 7.04 6.02 16.51
CA THR A 288 7.80 4.85 17.00
C THR A 288 7.72 3.66 16.05
N TRP A 289 6.61 3.55 15.29
CA TRP A 289 6.33 2.42 14.41
C TRP A 289 6.35 2.84 12.95
N GLY A 290 6.80 1.95 12.06
CA GLY A 290 6.89 2.22 10.62
C GLY A 290 5.53 2.50 9.97
N LEU A 291 4.47 1.83 10.44
CA LEU A 291 3.10 2.06 9.94
C LEU A 291 2.59 3.45 10.34
N GLU A 292 2.87 3.89 11.56
CA GLU A 292 2.51 5.22 12.04
C GLU A 292 3.26 6.31 11.29
N GLU A 293 4.55 6.09 11.04
CA GLU A 293 5.35 7.02 10.24
C GLU A 293 4.77 7.22 8.85
N MET A 294 4.33 6.13 8.20
CA MET A 294 3.68 6.23 6.90
C MET A 294 2.37 7.03 6.97
N THR A 295 1.54 6.82 8.00
CA THR A 295 0.30 7.63 8.17
C THR A 295 0.58 9.11 8.40
N GLN A 296 1.68 9.43 9.09
CA GLN A 296 2.12 10.81 9.29
C GLN A 296 2.59 11.42 7.99
N VAL A 297 3.41 10.73 7.18
CA VAL A 297 3.85 11.20 5.85
C VAL A 297 2.69 11.48 4.91
N LEU A 298 1.66 10.62 4.91
CA LEU A 298 0.47 10.77 4.07
C LEU A 298 -0.41 11.99 4.44
N GLY A 299 -0.31 12.47 5.68
CA GLY A 299 -1.22 13.49 6.21
C GLY A 299 -2.65 12.95 6.30
N GLY A 300 -2.82 11.87 7.06
CA GLY A 300 -4.08 11.14 7.15
C GLY A 300 -4.48 10.80 8.59
N THR A 301 -5.24 9.73 8.74
CA THR A 301 -5.80 9.33 10.02
C THR A 301 -4.73 8.77 10.95
N THR A 302 -5.01 8.80 12.25
CA THR A 302 -4.17 8.16 13.27
C THR A 302 -4.01 6.67 13.01
N ILE A 303 -2.94 6.08 13.57
CA ILE A 303 -2.71 4.63 13.50
C ILE A 303 -3.87 3.83 14.10
N SER A 304 -4.59 4.37 15.09
CA SER A 304 -5.73 3.69 15.71
C SER A 304 -6.95 3.59 14.78
N ASP A 305 -7.14 4.57 13.89
CA ASP A 305 -8.29 4.64 12.98
C ASP A 305 -7.99 4.07 11.58
N ILE A 306 -6.73 3.74 11.29
CA ILE A 306 -6.31 3.18 10.00
C ILE A 306 -7.10 1.92 9.62
N TRP A 307 -7.39 1.05 10.60
CA TRP A 307 -8.13 -0.19 10.38
C TRP A 307 -9.60 0.08 10.03
N VAL A 308 -10.26 0.97 10.77
CA VAL A 308 -11.67 1.33 10.51
C VAL A 308 -11.79 1.92 9.11
N ASN A 309 -10.87 2.82 8.73
CA ASN A 309 -10.83 3.43 7.41
C ASN A 309 -10.56 2.41 6.29
N ALA A 310 -9.69 1.42 6.53
CA ALA A 310 -9.46 0.34 5.57
C ALA A 310 -10.72 -0.53 5.35
N ILE A 311 -11.48 -0.82 6.42
CA ILE A 311 -12.74 -1.58 6.33
C ILE A 311 -13.82 -0.77 5.61
N VAL A 312 -13.99 0.51 5.95
CA VAL A 312 -14.95 1.40 5.27
C VAL A 312 -14.62 1.54 3.79
N ASN A 313 -13.34 1.69 3.44
CA ASN A 313 -12.91 1.69 2.04
C ASN A 313 -13.19 0.39 1.31
N LEU A 314 -12.94 -0.74 1.97
CA LEU A 314 -13.25 -2.04 1.39
C LEU A 314 -14.74 -2.12 1.05
N LEU A 315 -15.62 -1.68 1.96
CA LEU A 315 -17.05 -1.63 1.72
C LEU A 315 -17.41 -0.71 0.55
N LEU A 316 -16.78 0.46 0.43
CA LEU A 316 -16.95 1.36 -0.72
C LEU A 316 -16.55 0.70 -2.04
N VAL A 317 -15.41 0.00 -2.06
CA VAL A 317 -14.93 -0.75 -3.25
C VAL A 317 -15.90 -1.88 -3.60
N ILE A 318 -16.39 -2.63 -2.61
CA ILE A 318 -17.38 -3.70 -2.81
C ILE A 318 -18.68 -3.12 -3.40
N VAL A 319 -19.21 -2.04 -2.82
CA VAL A 319 -20.41 -1.36 -3.34
C VAL A 319 -20.18 -0.88 -4.78
N GLY A 320 -19.01 -0.34 -5.09
CA GLY A 320 -18.62 0.05 -6.45
C GLY A 320 -18.62 -1.13 -7.42
N ILE A 321 -18.03 -2.27 -7.05
CA ILE A 321 -18.02 -3.49 -7.87
C ILE A 321 -19.45 -4.01 -8.07
N VAL A 322 -20.26 -4.05 -7.02
CA VAL A 322 -21.67 -4.46 -7.11
C VAL A 322 -22.43 -3.55 -8.06
N ALA A 323 -22.29 -2.23 -7.94
CA ALA A 323 -22.93 -1.29 -8.84
C ALA A 323 -22.51 -1.51 -10.30
N LEU A 324 -21.21 -1.70 -10.57
CA LEU A 324 -20.70 -1.97 -11.93
C LEU A 324 -21.26 -3.26 -12.54
N VAL A 325 -21.45 -4.31 -11.74
CA VAL A 325 -22.00 -5.59 -12.21
C VAL A 325 -23.51 -5.54 -12.38
N GLN A 326 -24.22 -4.90 -11.44
CA GLN A 326 -25.69 -4.91 -11.40
C GLN A 326 -26.33 -3.88 -12.35
N VAL A 327 -25.69 -2.74 -12.63
CA VAL A 327 -26.27 -1.69 -13.49
C VAL A 327 -26.54 -2.16 -14.93
N PRO A 328 -25.61 -2.85 -15.64
CA PRO A 328 -25.87 -3.37 -16.99
C PRO A 328 -26.98 -4.44 -17.00
N PHE A 329 -27.05 -5.26 -15.95
CA PHE A 329 -28.11 -6.25 -15.78
C PHE A 329 -29.48 -5.58 -15.58
N GLY A 330 -29.55 -4.60 -14.68
CA GLY A 330 -30.76 -3.81 -14.43
C GLY A 330 -31.24 -3.07 -15.69
N PHE A 331 -30.32 -2.49 -16.46
CA PHE A 331 -30.65 -1.82 -17.73
C PHE A 331 -31.19 -2.80 -18.78
N GLN A 332 -30.56 -3.97 -18.95
CA GLN A 332 -31.05 -5.00 -19.87
C GLN A 332 -32.41 -5.54 -19.44
N TRP A 333 -32.60 -5.78 -18.14
CA TRP A 333 -33.85 -6.26 -17.57
C TRP A 333 -34.99 -5.24 -17.76
N ALA A 334 -34.76 -3.98 -17.40
CA ALA A 334 -35.70 -2.89 -17.66
C ALA A 334 -36.04 -2.78 -19.15
N SER A 335 -35.02 -2.82 -20.03
CA SER A 335 -35.22 -2.83 -21.47
C SER A 335 -36.03 -4.03 -21.98
N ARG A 336 -35.91 -5.22 -21.37
CA ARG A 336 -36.72 -6.40 -21.74
C ARG A 336 -38.18 -6.21 -21.33
N ILE A 337 -38.44 -5.66 -20.15
CA ILE A 337 -39.79 -5.35 -19.66
C ILE A 337 -40.46 -4.31 -20.55
N PHE A 338 -39.74 -3.25 -20.90
CA PHE A 338 -40.27 -2.21 -21.80
C PHE A 338 -40.49 -2.72 -23.23
N ARG A 339 -39.66 -3.65 -23.75
CA ARG A 339 -39.82 -4.20 -25.11
C ARG A 339 -40.79 -5.37 -25.23
N LYS A 340 -40.98 -6.15 -24.17
CA LYS A 340 -41.92 -7.27 -24.15
C LYS A 340 -42.91 -7.03 -23.02
N ARG A 341 -44.12 -6.62 -23.40
CA ARG A 341 -45.31 -6.52 -22.56
C ARG A 341 -45.80 -7.93 -22.15
N GLN A 342 -44.93 -8.79 -21.66
CA GLN A 342 -45.27 -10.12 -21.14
C GLN A 342 -45.44 -10.03 -19.62
N ALA A 343 -46.48 -10.69 -19.11
CA ALA A 343 -46.61 -10.97 -17.68
C ALA A 343 -45.45 -11.89 -17.26
N ILE A 344 -44.59 -11.40 -16.40
CA ILE A 344 -43.50 -12.18 -15.81
C ILE A 344 -44.05 -12.79 -14.52
N GLU A 345 -43.91 -14.11 -14.38
CA GLU A 345 -44.31 -14.83 -13.16
C GLU A 345 -43.38 -14.43 -11.99
N LEU A 346 -43.95 -14.12 -10.83
CA LEU A 346 -43.20 -13.61 -9.67
C LEU A 346 -42.19 -14.63 -9.12
N SER A 347 -42.46 -15.92 -9.30
CA SER A 347 -41.62 -17.06 -8.90
C SER A 347 -40.30 -17.13 -9.68
N ASP A 348 -40.35 -16.97 -11.00
CA ASP A 348 -39.15 -16.98 -11.86
C ASP A 348 -38.19 -15.83 -11.51
N LEU A 349 -38.72 -14.68 -11.10
CA LEU A 349 -37.92 -13.52 -10.66
C LEU A 349 -37.21 -13.77 -9.33
N GLN A 350 -37.83 -14.51 -8.42
CA GLN A 350 -37.24 -14.82 -7.11
C GLN A 350 -36.06 -15.80 -7.25
N GLU A 351 -36.17 -16.79 -8.13
CA GLU A 351 -35.08 -17.75 -8.38
C GLU A 351 -33.91 -17.12 -9.16
N GLU A 352 -34.19 -16.27 -10.16
CA GLU A 352 -33.16 -15.57 -10.93
C GLU A 352 -32.39 -14.56 -10.06
N SER A 353 -33.08 -13.85 -9.15
CA SER A 353 -32.43 -12.90 -8.24
C SER A 353 -31.61 -13.56 -7.12
N LEU A 354 -32.08 -14.68 -6.56
CA LEU A 354 -31.36 -15.42 -5.51
C LEU A 354 -30.05 -16.02 -6.07
N THR A 355 -30.12 -16.67 -7.23
CA THR A 355 -28.94 -17.24 -7.90
C THR A 355 -27.92 -16.16 -8.29
N GLN A 356 -28.39 -14.98 -8.72
CA GLN A 356 -27.53 -13.82 -9.00
C GLN A 356 -26.88 -13.26 -7.72
N CYS A 357 -27.61 -13.21 -6.61
CA CYS A 357 -27.06 -12.77 -5.32
C CYS A 357 -25.97 -13.73 -4.82
N GLN A 358 -26.21 -15.04 -4.89
CA GLN A 358 -25.21 -16.06 -4.54
C GLN A 358 -23.95 -15.94 -5.40
N ARG A 359 -24.13 -15.76 -6.72
CA ARG A 359 -23.03 -15.55 -7.68
C ARG A 359 -22.21 -14.30 -7.34
N THR A 360 -22.90 -13.19 -7.08
CA THR A 360 -22.30 -11.90 -6.73
C THR A 360 -21.54 -12.00 -5.41
N GLY A 361 -22.13 -12.60 -4.38
CA GLY A 361 -21.51 -12.79 -3.08
C GLY A 361 -20.24 -13.65 -3.16
N TRP A 362 -20.27 -14.74 -3.92
CA TRP A 362 -19.10 -15.58 -4.14
C TRP A 362 -17.99 -14.88 -4.95
N SER A 363 -18.37 -14.06 -5.94
CA SER A 363 -17.40 -13.23 -6.68
C SER A 363 -16.74 -12.17 -5.80
N ILE A 364 -17.51 -11.50 -4.94
CA ILE A 364 -16.98 -10.50 -4.00
C ILE A 364 -16.05 -11.18 -3.01
N LEU A 365 -16.48 -12.29 -2.40
CA LEU A 365 -15.66 -13.03 -1.44
C LEU A 365 -14.32 -13.41 -2.04
N ARG A 366 -14.31 -13.94 -3.27
CA ARG A 366 -13.07 -14.28 -3.97
C ARG A 366 -12.24 -13.04 -4.30
N ALA A 367 -12.85 -11.94 -4.74
CA ALA A 367 -12.12 -10.70 -5.02
C ALA A 367 -11.44 -10.14 -3.76
N VAL A 368 -12.13 -10.12 -2.62
CA VAL A 368 -11.58 -9.69 -1.33
C VAL A 368 -10.41 -10.59 -0.90
N LEU A 369 -10.60 -11.92 -0.96
CA LEU A 369 -9.59 -12.89 -0.56
C LEU A 369 -8.37 -12.92 -1.49
N ASP A 370 -8.55 -12.62 -2.76
CA ASP A 370 -7.46 -12.60 -3.73
C ASP A 370 -6.72 -11.25 -3.70
N HIS A 371 -7.44 -10.13 -3.75
CA HIS A 371 -6.84 -8.81 -3.98
C HIS A 371 -6.54 -8.01 -2.71
N PHE A 372 -7.25 -8.25 -1.60
CA PHE A 372 -7.17 -7.38 -0.41
C PHE A 372 -6.80 -8.14 0.88
N LEU A 373 -6.58 -9.45 0.81
CA LEU A 373 -6.21 -10.26 1.97
C LEU A 373 -4.95 -9.72 2.68
N PHE A 374 -3.93 -9.35 1.92
CA PHE A 374 -2.66 -8.89 2.48
C PHE A 374 -2.81 -7.55 3.26
N PRO A 375 -3.33 -6.45 2.67
CA PRO A 375 -3.58 -5.22 3.42
C PRO A 375 -4.52 -5.40 4.62
N LEU A 376 -5.61 -6.16 4.47
CA LEU A 376 -6.59 -6.34 5.54
C LEU A 376 -6.00 -7.06 6.75
N VAL A 377 -5.17 -8.08 6.54
CA VAL A 377 -4.47 -8.76 7.62
C VAL A 377 -3.45 -7.82 8.28
N THR A 378 -2.70 -7.02 7.51
CA THR A 378 -1.76 -6.04 8.08
C THR A 378 -2.45 -5.03 9.00
N PHE A 379 -3.50 -4.35 8.54
CA PHE A 379 -4.16 -3.34 9.37
C PHE A 379 -4.90 -3.96 10.55
N SER A 380 -5.51 -5.13 10.38
CA SER A 380 -6.18 -5.82 11.50
C SER A 380 -5.17 -6.25 12.56
N THR A 381 -4.04 -6.84 12.18
CA THR A 381 -3.02 -7.27 13.14
C THR A 381 -2.27 -6.11 13.79
N SER A 382 -2.22 -4.93 13.15
CA SER A 382 -1.66 -3.72 13.77
C SER A 382 -2.43 -3.25 15.02
N GLN A 383 -3.73 -3.56 15.12
CA GLN A 383 -4.54 -3.23 16.30
C GLN A 383 -4.05 -3.94 17.57
N LEU A 384 -3.35 -5.08 17.43
CA LEU A 384 -2.80 -5.82 18.57
C LEU A 384 -1.72 -5.04 19.32
N LEU A 385 -1.02 -4.12 18.65
CA LEU A 385 -0.01 -3.25 19.27
C LEU A 385 -0.65 -2.24 20.23
N LEU A 386 -1.91 -1.88 19.96
CA LEU A 386 -2.67 -0.84 20.64
C LEU A 386 -3.52 -1.40 21.81
N THR A 387 -3.45 -2.70 22.08
CA THR A 387 -4.26 -3.41 23.10
C THR A 387 -4.15 -2.80 24.50
N SER A 388 -2.99 -2.25 24.87
CA SER A 388 -2.79 -1.63 26.19
C SER A 388 -3.39 -0.23 26.30
N TRP A 389 -3.65 0.45 25.18
CA TRP A 389 -4.04 1.85 25.13
C TRP A 389 -5.52 2.04 24.75
N TYR A 390 -6.12 1.05 24.09
CA TYR A 390 -7.48 1.13 23.55
C TYR A 390 -8.38 0.02 24.10
N PRO A 391 -9.72 0.20 24.07
CA PRO A 391 -10.66 -0.79 24.60
C PRO A 391 -10.56 -2.16 23.92
N ALA A 392 -10.79 -3.22 24.69
CA ALA A 392 -10.68 -4.62 24.24
C ALA A 392 -11.60 -4.99 23.06
N TYR A 393 -12.71 -4.27 22.83
CA TYR A 393 -13.59 -4.56 21.69
C TYR A 393 -12.89 -4.36 20.34
N ARG A 394 -11.98 -3.38 20.21
CA ARG A 394 -11.28 -3.10 18.94
C ARG A 394 -10.39 -4.26 18.52
N THR A 395 -9.64 -4.79 19.47
CA THR A 395 -8.75 -5.94 19.24
C THR A 395 -9.54 -7.22 19.01
N PHE A 396 -10.65 -7.42 19.73
CA PHE A 396 -11.57 -8.53 19.49
C PHE A 396 -12.10 -8.55 18.05
N PHE A 397 -12.60 -7.42 17.54
CA PHE A 397 -13.06 -7.33 16.15
C PHE A 397 -11.94 -7.56 15.15
N ALA A 398 -10.74 -7.04 15.41
CA ALA A 398 -9.60 -7.25 14.53
C ALA A 398 -9.19 -8.73 14.44
N VAL A 399 -9.12 -9.45 15.57
CA VAL A 399 -8.84 -10.89 15.61
C VAL A 399 -9.97 -11.69 14.94
N LEU A 400 -11.23 -11.31 15.17
CA LEU A 400 -12.39 -11.92 14.52
C LEU A 400 -12.30 -11.79 13.00
N VAL A 401 -11.97 -10.61 12.48
CA VAL A 401 -11.82 -10.37 11.03
C VAL A 401 -10.69 -11.24 10.46
N VAL A 402 -9.53 -11.30 11.10
CA VAL A 402 -8.43 -12.16 10.64
C VAL A 402 -8.84 -13.65 10.65
N GLY A 403 -9.53 -14.09 11.70
CA GLY A 403 -10.07 -15.45 11.79
C GLY A 403 -11.07 -15.77 10.68
N LEU A 404 -12.01 -14.86 10.40
CA LEU A 404 -12.98 -15.00 9.31
C LEU A 404 -12.30 -15.03 7.94
N LEU A 405 -11.29 -14.19 7.70
CA LEU A 405 -10.50 -14.19 6.47
C LEU A 405 -9.73 -15.52 6.29
N ALA A 406 -9.10 -16.03 7.35
CA ALA A 406 -8.40 -17.31 7.31
C ALA A 406 -9.36 -18.49 7.07
N MET A 407 -10.50 -18.51 7.75
CA MET A 407 -11.53 -19.54 7.59
C MET A 407 -12.15 -19.52 6.19
N SER A 408 -12.47 -18.33 5.68
CA SER A 408 -13.04 -18.19 4.33
C SER A 408 -12.03 -18.52 3.24
N LEU A 409 -10.74 -18.20 3.42
CA LEU A 409 -9.67 -18.67 2.54
C LEU A 409 -9.57 -20.20 2.56
N GLY A 410 -9.51 -20.81 3.74
CA GLY A 410 -9.43 -22.27 3.89
C GLY A 410 -10.65 -22.97 3.27
N PHE A 411 -11.86 -22.43 3.48
CA PHE A 411 -13.08 -22.93 2.86
C PHE A 411 -13.03 -22.83 1.34
N THR A 412 -12.61 -21.67 0.80
CA THR A 412 -12.49 -21.44 -0.64
C THR A 412 -11.49 -22.41 -1.26
N VAL A 413 -10.29 -22.52 -0.70
CA VAL A 413 -9.25 -23.46 -1.18
C VAL A 413 -9.76 -24.90 -1.15
N ARG A 414 -10.39 -25.35 -0.05
CA ARG A 414 -10.98 -26.70 0.05
C ARG A 414 -12.06 -26.94 -1.01
N TYR A 415 -12.94 -25.98 -1.23
CA TYR A 415 -13.98 -26.06 -2.25
C TYR A 415 -13.39 -26.21 -3.66
N LEU A 416 -12.34 -25.43 -3.98
CA LEU A 416 -11.67 -25.50 -5.28
C LEU A 416 -10.91 -26.81 -5.50
N ILE A 417 -10.26 -27.34 -4.45
CA ILE A 417 -9.61 -28.66 -4.51
C ILE A 417 -10.65 -29.73 -4.81
N LYS A 418 -11.75 -29.76 -4.05
CA LYS A 418 -12.81 -30.77 -4.20
C LYS A 418 -13.47 -30.74 -5.58
N THR A 419 -13.60 -29.56 -6.17
CA THR A 419 -14.22 -29.39 -7.49
C THR A 419 -13.24 -29.57 -8.66
N ASN A 420 -11.94 -29.79 -8.39
CA ASN A 420 -10.87 -29.82 -9.39
C ASN A 420 -10.78 -28.53 -10.24
N ARG A 421 -11.13 -27.39 -9.63
CA ARG A 421 -11.18 -26.06 -10.28
C ARG A 421 -10.09 -25.12 -9.76
N GLN A 422 -9.01 -25.66 -9.22
CA GLN A 422 -7.91 -24.90 -8.59
C GLN A 422 -7.35 -23.78 -9.48
N TRP A 423 -7.29 -24.00 -10.79
CA TRP A 423 -6.84 -23.01 -11.78
C TRP A 423 -7.69 -21.72 -11.83
N ALA A 424 -8.92 -21.73 -11.29
CA ALA A 424 -9.82 -20.57 -11.30
C ALA A 424 -9.50 -19.53 -10.21
N PHE A 425 -8.77 -19.91 -9.15
CA PHE A 425 -8.25 -18.99 -8.13
C PHE A 425 -6.85 -18.47 -8.50
N SER A 426 -6.08 -19.28 -9.24
CA SER A 426 -4.66 -19.02 -9.51
C SER A 426 -4.37 -18.49 -10.92
N GLN A 427 -5.25 -17.66 -11.51
CA GLN A 427 -4.89 -16.95 -12.75
C GLN A 427 -3.99 -15.73 -12.52
N GLY A 428 -3.65 -15.44 -11.26
CA GLY A 428 -2.67 -14.44 -10.85
C GLY A 428 -1.27 -15.02 -10.68
N SER A 429 -0.28 -14.16 -10.93
CA SER A 429 1.18 -14.30 -10.96
C SER A 429 1.88 -14.97 -9.76
N LEU A 430 1.17 -15.53 -8.78
CA LEU A 430 1.77 -16.09 -7.57
C LEU A 430 1.91 -17.62 -7.60
N PHE A 431 1.19 -18.32 -8.48
CA PHE A 431 0.99 -19.77 -8.35
C PHE A 431 1.01 -20.53 -9.69
N PRO A 432 1.71 -21.68 -9.80
CA PRO A 432 1.79 -22.48 -11.04
C PRO A 432 0.43 -22.99 -11.54
N LYS A 433 0.32 -23.25 -12.85
CA LYS A 433 -0.95 -23.65 -13.50
C LYS A 433 -1.25 -25.16 -13.42
N HIS A 434 -0.22 -25.99 -13.24
CA HIS A 434 -0.34 -27.43 -13.03
C HIS A 434 0.04 -27.75 -11.59
N TYR A 435 -0.96 -28.18 -10.81
CA TYR A 435 -0.81 -28.42 -9.37
C TYR A 435 -0.96 -29.91 -9.07
N SER A 436 0.02 -30.48 -8.37
CA SER A 436 0.07 -31.92 -8.06
C SER A 436 -0.77 -32.34 -6.84
N GLY A 437 -1.70 -31.50 -6.36
CA GLY A 437 -2.55 -31.81 -5.20
C GLY A 437 -1.80 -32.03 -3.87
N THR A 438 -0.53 -31.66 -3.78
CA THR A 438 0.33 -31.86 -2.60
C THR A 438 0.08 -30.82 -1.51
N TRP A 439 0.31 -31.20 -0.25
CA TRP A 439 0.17 -30.33 0.93
C TRP A 439 0.97 -29.01 0.83
N VAL A 440 2.12 -29.04 0.15
CA VAL A 440 2.99 -27.89 -0.12
C VAL A 440 2.24 -26.77 -0.86
N SER A 441 1.31 -27.14 -1.74
CA SER A 441 0.51 -26.18 -2.52
C SER A 441 -0.54 -25.45 -1.67
N CYS A 442 -1.04 -26.09 -0.61
CA CYS A 442 -1.98 -25.46 0.32
C CYS A 442 -1.30 -24.40 1.20
N VAL A 443 -0.03 -24.61 1.57
CA VAL A 443 0.75 -23.68 2.41
C VAL A 443 0.97 -22.33 1.71
N LEU A 444 1.14 -22.37 0.38
CA LEU A 444 1.36 -21.18 -0.44
C LEU A 444 0.21 -20.15 -0.38
N TYR A 445 -1.04 -20.59 -0.27
CA TYR A 445 -2.19 -19.68 -0.10
C TYR A 445 -2.15 -18.91 1.23
N GLY A 446 -1.46 -19.44 2.25
CA GLY A 446 -1.32 -18.78 3.56
C GLY A 446 -0.25 -17.68 3.60
N ILE A 447 0.61 -17.58 2.58
CA ILE A 447 1.71 -16.61 2.55
C ILE A 447 1.24 -15.16 2.75
N PRO A 448 0.18 -14.65 2.08
CA PRO A 448 -0.32 -13.30 2.31
C PRO A 448 -0.74 -13.03 3.76
N ILE A 449 -1.27 -14.05 4.46
CA ILE A 449 -1.63 -13.94 5.87
C ILE A 449 -0.37 -13.78 6.73
N VAL A 450 0.64 -14.62 6.51
CA VAL A 450 1.90 -14.56 7.26
C VAL A 450 2.60 -13.22 7.02
N ARG A 451 2.65 -12.72 5.79
CA ARG A 451 3.19 -11.39 5.46
C ARG A 451 2.41 -10.28 6.15
N GLY A 452 1.07 -10.38 6.14
CA GLY A 452 0.20 -9.43 6.80
C GLY A 452 0.48 -9.34 8.30
N ILE A 453 0.57 -10.50 8.97
CA ILE A 453 0.91 -10.62 10.39
C ILE A 453 2.32 -10.06 10.67
N ALA A 454 3.30 -10.39 9.83
CA ALA A 454 4.67 -9.89 9.98
C ALA A 454 4.73 -8.35 9.96
N ILE A 455 4.04 -7.72 9.01
CA ILE A 455 4.04 -6.25 8.92
C ILE A 455 3.18 -5.64 10.02
N GLY A 456 2.00 -6.18 10.34
CA GLY A 456 1.09 -5.56 11.31
C GLY A 456 1.46 -5.83 12.76
N ALA A 457 1.63 -7.09 13.17
CA ALA A 457 1.84 -7.46 14.58
C ALA A 457 3.29 -7.27 15.06
N LEU A 458 4.29 -7.42 14.20
CA LEU A 458 5.72 -7.37 14.59
C LEU A 458 6.35 -5.97 14.48
N GLN A 459 5.56 -4.87 14.50
CA GLN A 459 6.10 -3.49 14.43
C GLN A 459 7.07 -3.13 15.57
N ARG A 460 7.13 -3.91 16.66
CA ARG A 460 8.12 -3.72 17.74
C ARG A 460 9.55 -4.04 17.31
N SER A 461 9.76 -4.88 16.29
CA SER A 461 11.09 -5.31 15.86
C SER A 461 11.19 -5.40 14.34
N GLY A 462 11.80 -4.39 13.71
CA GLY A 462 12.03 -4.36 12.27
C GLY A 462 12.83 -5.55 11.74
N LEU A 463 13.78 -6.06 12.53
CA LEU A 463 14.55 -7.27 12.20
C LEU A 463 13.63 -8.49 12.04
N ALA A 464 12.73 -8.70 12.99
CA ALA A 464 11.81 -9.83 12.96
C ALA A 464 10.85 -9.73 11.76
N GLN A 465 10.40 -8.51 11.41
CA GLN A 465 9.56 -8.30 10.23
C GLN A 465 10.29 -8.71 8.94
N VAL A 466 11.51 -8.20 8.73
CA VAL A 466 12.28 -8.46 7.50
C VAL A 466 12.63 -9.94 7.36
N VAL A 467 13.07 -10.60 8.43
CA VAL A 467 13.42 -12.02 8.41
C VAL A 467 12.23 -12.89 7.99
N VAL A 468 11.05 -12.66 8.58
CA VAL A 468 9.84 -13.42 8.23
C VAL A 468 9.44 -13.18 6.77
N LEU A 469 9.54 -11.94 6.27
CA LEU A 469 9.25 -11.62 4.88
C LEU A 469 10.24 -12.26 3.89
N ILE A 470 11.54 -12.30 4.21
CA ILE A 470 12.55 -12.99 3.41
C ILE A 470 12.26 -14.49 3.35
N ILE A 471 11.91 -15.12 4.49
CA ILE A 471 11.50 -16.54 4.51
C ILE A 471 10.26 -16.75 3.63
N CYS A 472 9.27 -15.86 3.71
CA CYS A 472 8.08 -15.97 2.88
C CYS A 472 8.36 -15.82 1.37
N GLU A 473 9.24 -14.92 0.95
CA GLU A 473 9.59 -14.74 -0.47
C GLU A 473 10.51 -15.84 -0.99
N THR A 474 11.43 -16.35 -0.16
CA THR A 474 12.27 -17.51 -0.53
C THR A 474 11.44 -18.77 -0.70
N LEU A 475 10.51 -19.07 0.21
CA LEU A 475 9.57 -20.19 0.06
C LEU A 475 8.75 -20.06 -1.23
N ASN A 476 8.24 -18.87 -1.52
CA ASN A 476 7.50 -18.62 -2.76
C ASN A 476 8.36 -18.84 -4.01
N LEU A 477 9.58 -18.30 -4.02
CA LEU A 477 10.52 -18.45 -5.14
C LEU A 477 10.90 -19.92 -5.35
N VAL A 478 11.23 -20.65 -4.29
CA VAL A 478 11.59 -22.08 -4.36
C VAL A 478 10.42 -22.89 -4.92
N CYS A 479 9.19 -22.66 -4.44
CA CYS A 479 8.01 -23.34 -4.98
C CYS A 479 7.73 -23.00 -6.45
N LEU A 480 7.97 -21.76 -6.87
CA LEU A 480 7.83 -21.36 -8.28
C LEU A 480 8.89 -22.04 -9.14
N LEU A 481 10.15 -22.05 -8.71
CA LEU A 481 11.27 -22.70 -9.44
C LEU A 481 11.10 -24.23 -9.51
N TRP A 482 10.61 -24.85 -8.44
CA TRP A 482 10.34 -26.29 -8.43
C TRP A 482 9.30 -26.69 -9.48
N ASN A 483 8.33 -25.81 -9.74
CA ASN A 483 7.28 -26.02 -10.73
C ASN A 483 7.57 -25.35 -12.09
N CYS A 484 8.81 -24.86 -12.33
CA CYS A 484 9.20 -24.17 -13.58
C CYS A 484 9.41 -25.09 -14.79
N GLN A 485 8.95 -26.35 -14.76
CA GLN A 485 9.02 -27.23 -15.94
C GLN A 485 8.20 -26.68 -17.12
N ASP A 486 7.26 -25.76 -16.87
CA ASP A 486 6.54 -25.01 -17.89
C ASP A 486 7.17 -23.63 -18.15
N PHE A 487 7.44 -23.30 -19.42
CA PHE A 487 7.90 -21.96 -19.89
C PHE A 487 6.98 -20.80 -19.46
N LEU A 488 5.82 -21.06 -18.84
CA LEU A 488 4.87 -20.05 -18.40
C LEU A 488 5.20 -19.47 -17.01
N ALA A 489 6.10 -20.09 -16.23
CA ALA A 489 6.39 -19.71 -14.84
C ALA A 489 7.48 -18.62 -14.66
N TRP A 490 8.18 -18.21 -15.73
CA TRP A 490 9.33 -17.30 -15.62
C TRP A 490 8.96 -15.89 -15.11
N ARG A 491 7.77 -15.39 -15.47
CA ARG A 491 7.31 -14.06 -15.04
C ARG A 491 7.05 -13.99 -13.53
N PRO A 492 6.18 -14.86 -12.95
CA PRO A 492 6.07 -15.04 -11.50
C PRO A 492 7.39 -15.14 -10.76
N ALA A 493 8.31 -15.96 -11.26
CA ALA A 493 9.62 -16.17 -10.65
C ALA A 493 10.46 -14.89 -10.63
N CYS A 494 10.49 -14.14 -11.75
CA CYS A 494 11.17 -12.85 -11.83
C CYS A 494 10.59 -11.83 -10.84
N PHE A 495 9.26 -11.80 -10.69
CA PHE A 495 8.61 -10.95 -9.70
C PHE A 495 8.98 -11.34 -8.26
N SER A 496 8.95 -12.64 -7.94
CA SER A 496 9.36 -13.13 -6.62
C SER A 496 10.83 -12.84 -6.33
N PHE A 497 11.71 -12.98 -7.32
CA PHE A 497 13.12 -12.64 -7.21
C PHE A 497 13.34 -11.14 -6.96
N GLY A 498 12.67 -10.25 -7.71
CA GLY A 498 12.78 -8.81 -7.49
C GLY A 498 12.26 -8.37 -6.12
N ARG A 499 11.14 -8.96 -5.66
CA ARG A 499 10.64 -8.74 -4.28
C ARG A 499 11.66 -9.17 -3.23
N LEU A 500 12.22 -10.38 -3.38
CA LEU A 500 13.25 -10.89 -2.48
C LEU A 500 14.48 -9.98 -2.47
N ALA A 501 14.97 -9.56 -3.63
CA ALA A 501 16.10 -8.64 -3.75
C ALA A 501 15.83 -7.32 -3.04
N SER A 502 14.62 -6.75 -3.18
CA SER A 502 14.24 -5.52 -2.48
C SER A 502 14.23 -5.68 -0.95
N LEU A 503 13.79 -6.83 -0.44
CA LEU A 503 13.79 -7.12 1.00
C LEU A 503 15.22 -7.30 1.54
N VAL A 504 16.09 -8.00 0.80
CA VAL A 504 17.49 -8.17 1.16
C VAL A 504 18.22 -6.83 1.19
N MET A 505 17.99 -5.95 0.20
CA MET A 505 18.52 -4.59 0.22
C MET A 505 17.99 -3.78 1.42
N SER A 506 16.74 -4.02 1.83
CA SER A 506 16.14 -3.33 2.96
C SER A 506 16.79 -3.69 4.31
N CYS A 507 17.55 -4.79 4.41
CA CYS A 507 18.32 -5.14 5.60
C CYS A 507 19.38 -4.07 5.95
N ALA A 508 19.84 -3.28 4.98
CA ALA A 508 20.81 -2.20 5.23
C ALA A 508 20.23 -1.04 6.07
N PHE A 509 18.91 -0.96 6.22
CA PHE A 509 18.22 0.03 7.06
C PHE A 509 17.94 -0.47 8.48
N LEU A 510 18.47 -1.64 8.84
CA LEU A 510 18.42 -2.14 10.21
C LEU A 510 19.34 -1.28 11.09
N PRO A 511 18.92 -0.95 12.33
CA PRO A 511 19.70 -0.11 13.24
C PRO A 511 21.07 -0.69 13.61
N GLN A 512 21.29 -1.99 13.39
CA GLN A 512 22.57 -2.67 13.63
C GLN A 512 23.58 -2.52 12.47
N SER A 513 23.12 -2.03 11.31
CA SER A 513 24.00 -1.80 10.16
C SER A 513 24.61 -0.40 10.31
N GLU A 514 25.90 -0.33 10.67
CA GLU A 514 26.68 0.92 10.70
C GLU A 514 26.98 1.48 9.28
N ALA A 515 26.08 1.27 8.32
CA ALA A 515 26.26 1.73 6.97
C ALA A 515 26.25 3.28 6.93
N PRO A 516 27.22 3.93 6.25
CA PRO A 516 27.21 5.37 6.07
C PRO A 516 25.89 5.86 5.45
N GLN A 517 25.40 7.04 5.86
CA GLN A 517 24.14 7.62 5.38
C GLN A 517 24.10 7.74 3.84
N ARG A 518 25.25 8.02 3.22
CA ARG A 518 25.42 8.01 1.75
C ARG A 518 25.02 6.67 1.14
N ASN A 519 25.45 5.56 1.74
CA ASN A 519 25.16 4.21 1.23
C ASN A 519 23.68 3.88 1.40
N GLN A 520 23.07 4.27 2.52
CA GLN A 520 21.63 4.10 2.75
C GLN A 520 20.79 4.84 1.70
N GLY A 521 21.15 6.09 1.35
CA GLY A 521 20.47 6.84 0.30
C GLY A 521 20.56 6.16 -1.08
N ILE A 522 21.75 5.70 -1.47
CA ILE A 522 21.98 4.98 -2.74
C ILE A 522 21.17 3.67 -2.80
N LEU A 523 21.13 2.92 -1.70
CA LEU A 523 20.36 1.69 -1.61
C LEU A 523 18.85 1.96 -1.74
N ALA A 524 18.34 3.02 -1.12
CA ALA A 524 16.93 3.40 -1.25
C ALA A 524 16.58 3.76 -2.70
N TYR A 525 17.43 4.52 -3.40
CA TYR A 525 17.25 4.77 -4.84
C TYR A 525 17.32 3.49 -5.68
N SER A 526 18.21 2.57 -5.33
CA SER A 526 18.33 1.28 -6.02
C SER A 526 17.06 0.43 -5.88
N ILE A 527 16.44 0.43 -4.70
CA ILE A 527 15.15 -0.24 -4.45
C ILE A 527 14.03 0.41 -5.27
N LEU A 528 13.93 1.75 -5.28
CA LEU A 528 12.93 2.46 -6.08
C LEU A 528 13.09 2.18 -7.58
N PHE A 529 14.33 2.17 -8.07
CA PHE A 529 14.65 1.82 -9.45
C PHE A 529 14.24 0.39 -9.79
N LEU A 530 14.48 -0.56 -8.87
CA LEU A 530 14.04 -1.94 -9.02
C LEU A 530 12.51 -2.03 -9.11
N TYR A 531 11.77 -1.35 -8.24
CA TYR A 531 10.31 -1.31 -8.29
C TYR A 531 9.79 -0.70 -9.61
N ALA A 532 10.37 0.40 -10.07
CA ALA A 532 10.02 1.03 -11.33
C ALA A 532 10.29 0.10 -12.53
N THR A 533 11.45 -0.58 -12.53
CA THR A 533 11.87 -1.54 -13.56
C THR A 533 10.90 -2.71 -13.63
N MET A 534 10.55 -3.30 -12.49
CA MET A 534 9.58 -4.39 -12.42
C MET A 534 8.19 -3.97 -12.91
N MET A 535 7.76 -2.75 -12.56
CA MET A 535 6.47 -2.23 -13.04
C MET A 535 6.48 -2.01 -14.56
N PHE A 536 7.57 -1.45 -15.10
CA PHE A 536 7.73 -1.20 -16.52
C PHE A 536 7.79 -2.49 -17.36
N PHE A 537 8.73 -3.40 -17.06
CA PHE A 537 8.91 -4.63 -17.83
C PHE A 537 7.83 -5.68 -17.53
N GLY A 538 7.30 -5.68 -16.31
CA GLY A 538 6.33 -6.69 -15.87
C GLY A 538 4.89 -6.40 -16.32
N PHE A 539 4.49 -5.12 -16.41
CA PHE A 539 3.11 -4.75 -16.75
C PHE A 539 3.02 -3.88 -18.01
N LEU A 540 3.80 -2.79 -18.11
CA LEU A 540 3.68 -1.84 -19.21
C LEU A 540 4.13 -2.45 -20.55
N VAL A 541 5.28 -3.10 -20.61
CA VAL A 541 5.77 -3.74 -21.85
C VAL A 541 4.80 -4.82 -22.38
N PRO A 542 4.32 -5.78 -21.56
CA PRO A 542 3.31 -6.73 -22.00
C PRO A 542 2.00 -6.08 -22.45
N CYS A 543 1.59 -4.98 -21.81
CA CYS A 543 0.42 -4.21 -22.21
C CYS A 543 0.61 -3.62 -23.62
N ILE A 544 1.72 -2.92 -23.86
CA ILE A 544 2.04 -2.31 -25.16
C ILE A 544 2.10 -3.39 -26.26
N ILE A 545 2.79 -4.52 -26.00
CA ILE A 545 2.88 -5.63 -26.95
C ILE A 545 1.48 -6.18 -27.28
N SER A 546 0.62 -6.34 -26.27
CA SER A 546 -0.75 -6.85 -26.47
C SER A 546 -1.60 -5.89 -27.30
N ILE A 547 -1.51 -4.59 -27.04
CA ILE A 547 -2.22 -3.55 -27.79
C ILE A 547 -1.70 -3.49 -29.23
N ALA A 548 -0.37 -3.48 -29.43
CA ALA A 548 0.25 -3.46 -30.75
C ALA A 548 -0.16 -4.70 -31.58
N LEU A 549 -0.10 -5.89 -30.99
CA LEU A 549 -0.57 -7.14 -31.62
C LEU A 549 -2.05 -7.08 -31.97
N PHE A 550 -2.89 -6.49 -31.12
CA PHE A 550 -4.31 -6.32 -31.40
C PHE A 550 -4.55 -5.40 -32.61
N ILE A 551 -3.84 -4.27 -32.68
CA ILE A 551 -3.92 -3.34 -33.82
C ILE A 551 -3.43 -4.01 -35.12
N LEU A 552 -2.29 -4.70 -35.06
CA LEU A 552 -1.72 -5.45 -36.20
C LEU A 552 -2.67 -6.55 -36.71
N ARG A 553 -3.35 -7.26 -35.81
CA ARG A 553 -4.39 -8.25 -36.17
C ARG A 553 -5.59 -7.59 -36.85
N LYS A 554 -6.07 -6.46 -36.32
CA LYS A 554 -7.19 -5.73 -36.91
C LYS A 554 -6.85 -5.16 -38.29
N ALA A 555 -5.59 -4.79 -38.50
CA ALA A 555 -5.08 -4.33 -39.79
C ALA A 555 -4.82 -5.47 -40.81
N GLY A 556 -4.99 -6.74 -40.42
CA GLY A 556 -4.78 -7.90 -41.30
C GLY A 556 -3.30 -8.23 -41.60
N LEU A 557 -2.35 -7.47 -41.05
CA LEU A 557 -0.92 -7.59 -41.33
C LEU A 557 -0.26 -8.79 -40.66
N VAL A 558 -0.88 -9.36 -39.63
CA VAL A 558 -0.35 -10.52 -38.88
C VAL A 558 -1.40 -11.62 -38.81
N HIS A 559 -1.19 -12.67 -39.61
CA HIS A 559 -1.91 -13.94 -39.53
C HIS A 559 -0.98 -14.97 -38.87
N SER A 560 -0.90 -15.00 -37.54
CA SER A 560 -0.04 -15.99 -36.89
C SER A 560 -0.72 -17.36 -36.90
N HIS A 561 -0.03 -18.33 -37.48
CA HIS A 561 -0.22 -19.76 -37.24
C HIS A 561 -0.15 -20.02 -35.73
N ARG A 562 -1.02 -20.91 -35.22
CA ARG A 562 -1.20 -21.22 -33.79
C ARG A 562 0.15 -21.40 -33.07
N GLY A 563 0.55 -20.38 -32.31
CA GLY A 563 1.55 -20.54 -31.25
C GLY A 563 0.91 -21.07 -29.96
N PRO A 564 1.67 -21.71 -29.05
CA PRO A 564 1.16 -22.71 -28.09
C PRO A 564 0.32 -22.19 -26.92
N LEU A 565 -0.07 -20.91 -26.89
CA LEU A 565 -0.52 -20.24 -25.65
C LEU A 565 -2.02 -20.23 -25.36
N VAL A 566 -2.83 -20.87 -26.20
CA VAL A 566 -4.19 -21.29 -25.82
C VAL A 566 -4.45 -22.57 -26.59
N GLN A 567 -4.46 -23.72 -25.92
CA GLN A 567 -5.13 -24.90 -26.46
C GLN A 567 -6.60 -24.46 -26.61
N PRO A 568 -7.13 -24.25 -27.83
CA PRO A 568 -8.56 -24.14 -27.96
C PRO A 568 -9.04 -25.52 -27.55
N ARG A 569 -9.77 -25.63 -26.44
CA ARG A 569 -10.61 -26.79 -26.17
C ARG A 569 -11.31 -27.06 -27.50
N GLU A 570 -10.95 -28.18 -28.13
CA GLU A 570 -11.40 -28.50 -29.48
C GLU A 570 -12.89 -28.18 -29.52
N ALA A 571 -13.30 -27.30 -30.44
CA ALA A 571 -14.71 -27.13 -30.69
C ALA A 571 -15.24 -28.55 -30.89
N PRO A 572 -16.23 -29.02 -30.11
CA PRO A 572 -16.71 -30.38 -30.26
C PRO A 572 -17.00 -30.56 -31.74
N ILE A 573 -16.27 -31.49 -32.37
CA ILE A 573 -16.44 -31.81 -33.78
C ILE A 573 -17.78 -32.52 -33.82
N TYR A 574 -18.84 -31.72 -33.94
CA TYR A 574 -20.16 -32.25 -34.21
C TYR A 574 -20.07 -32.86 -35.61
N GLY A 575 -20.33 -34.15 -35.70
CA GLY A 575 -20.33 -34.85 -36.97
C GLY A 575 -21.31 -34.18 -37.94
N ILE A 576 -21.04 -34.26 -39.24
CA ILE A 576 -21.85 -33.63 -40.30
C ILE A 576 -23.35 -34.04 -40.17
N GLY A 577 -23.62 -35.23 -39.63
CA GLY A 577 -24.98 -35.69 -39.29
C GLY A 577 -25.69 -34.87 -38.20
N GLN A 578 -24.97 -34.36 -37.19
CA GLN A 578 -25.54 -33.51 -36.13
C GLN A 578 -25.81 -32.08 -36.60
N LEU A 579 -25.08 -31.60 -37.62
CA LEU A 579 -25.38 -30.33 -38.28
C LEU A 579 -26.59 -30.43 -39.22
N SER A 580 -26.81 -31.60 -39.82
CA SER A 580 -27.95 -31.85 -40.74
C SER A 580 -29.32 -31.87 -40.05
N GLN A 581 -29.37 -32.08 -38.72
CA GLN A 581 -30.62 -32.11 -37.96
C GLN A 581 -31.16 -30.73 -37.56
N ARG A 582 -30.54 -29.63 -38.01
CA ARG A 582 -31.14 -28.30 -37.87
C ARG A 582 -32.21 -28.10 -38.94
N SER A 583 -33.31 -28.82 -38.76
CA SER A 583 -34.57 -28.62 -39.47
C SER A 583 -34.98 -27.14 -39.35
N THR A 584 -34.98 -26.44 -40.48
CA THR A 584 -35.55 -25.10 -40.68
C THR A 584 -37.09 -25.15 -40.72
N ARG A 585 -37.71 -25.98 -39.88
CA ARG A 585 -39.17 -26.15 -39.83
C ARG A 585 -39.68 -25.74 -38.45
N LYS A 586 -40.62 -24.79 -38.43
CA LYS A 586 -41.46 -24.51 -37.26
C LYS A 586 -42.17 -25.82 -36.90
N THR A 587 -41.75 -26.49 -35.83
CA THR A 587 -42.41 -27.69 -35.32
C THR A 587 -43.07 -27.39 -33.98
N SER A 588 -44.38 -27.65 -33.94
CA SER A 588 -45.27 -27.62 -32.78
C SER A 588 -44.78 -28.57 -31.69
N PHE A 589 -44.97 -28.18 -30.43
CA PHE A 589 -44.44 -28.80 -29.20
C PHE A 589 -45.14 -30.11 -28.75
N THR A 590 -45.89 -30.78 -29.63
CA THR A 590 -46.78 -31.89 -29.22
C THR A 590 -46.21 -33.29 -29.39
N GLU A 591 -45.02 -33.46 -29.96
CA GLU A 591 -44.37 -34.78 -30.05
C GLU A 591 -42.88 -34.67 -29.74
N LEU A 592 -42.48 -35.15 -28.56
CA LEU A 592 -41.08 -35.44 -28.23
C LEU A 592 -40.87 -36.96 -28.33
N PRO A 593 -39.90 -37.45 -29.10
CA PRO A 593 -39.57 -38.88 -29.10
C PRO A 593 -38.75 -39.24 -27.85
N GLU A 594 -39.00 -40.44 -27.31
CA GLU A 594 -38.31 -41.00 -26.14
C GLU A 594 -36.79 -41.18 -26.40
N LEU A 595 -35.97 -40.69 -25.47
CA LEU A 595 -34.52 -40.90 -25.45
C LEU A 595 -34.21 -42.30 -24.90
N ARG A 596 -33.68 -43.21 -25.75
CA ARG A 596 -33.10 -44.49 -25.30
C ARG A 596 -31.70 -44.27 -24.72
N PRO A 597 -31.32 -44.93 -23.60
CA PRO A 597 -29.97 -44.88 -23.07
C PRO A 597 -28.97 -45.67 -23.93
N VAL A 598 -27.78 -45.09 -24.11
CA VAL A 598 -26.65 -45.66 -24.86
C VAL A 598 -26.04 -46.85 -24.10
N GLY A 599 -25.86 -47.97 -24.79
CA GLY A 599 -25.24 -49.19 -24.27
C GLY A 599 -23.74 -49.01 -23.96
N VAL A 600 -23.34 -49.58 -22.82
CA VAL A 600 -21.97 -49.61 -22.29
C VAL A 600 -21.05 -50.40 -23.23
N TYR A 601 -19.96 -49.77 -23.67
CA TYR A 601 -18.89 -50.39 -24.45
C TYR A 601 -17.97 -51.22 -23.54
N ARG A 602 -17.83 -52.53 -23.78
CA ARG A 602 -16.81 -53.40 -23.15
C ARG A 602 -15.45 -53.22 -23.85
N PRO A 603 -14.32 -53.12 -23.14
CA PRO A 603 -13.00 -53.22 -23.75
C PRO A 603 -12.61 -54.69 -23.98
N SER A 604 -12.09 -54.96 -25.18
CA SER A 604 -11.53 -56.26 -25.60
C SER A 604 -10.24 -56.58 -24.86
N MET A 605 -10.16 -57.78 -24.28
CA MET A 605 -8.93 -58.38 -23.74
C MET A 605 -7.93 -58.65 -24.87
N VAL A 606 -6.69 -58.19 -24.71
CA VAL A 606 -5.52 -58.70 -25.44
C VAL A 606 -4.83 -59.69 -24.54
N SER A 607 -4.77 -60.95 -24.97
CA SER A 607 -4.10 -62.04 -24.29
C SER A 607 -2.60 -62.05 -24.61
N TRP A 608 -1.77 -62.16 -23.58
CA TRP A 608 -0.47 -62.84 -23.67
C TRP A 608 -0.32 -63.73 -22.44
N ARG A 609 -0.16 -65.04 -22.69
CA ARG A 609 0.34 -66.07 -21.75
C ARG A 609 1.58 -66.68 -22.42
N PRO A 610 2.39 -67.44 -21.68
CA PRO A 610 2.98 -67.19 -20.36
C PRO A 610 4.38 -66.59 -20.49
#